data_AF-A0A0P4YES8-F1
#
_entry.id   AF-A0A0P4YES8-F1
#
_cell.length_a   1.000
_cell.length_b   1.000
_cell.length_c   1.000
_cell.angle_alpha   90.00
_cell.angle_beta   90.00
_cell.angle_gamma   90.00
#
_symmetry.space_group_name_H-M   'P 1'
#
loop_
_entity.id
_entity.type
_entity.pdbx_description
1 polymer ?
#
loop_
_entity_poly.entity_id
_entity_poly.type
_entity_poly.pdbx_seq_one_letter_code
_entity_poly.pdbx_strand_id
1 'polypeptide(L)'
;MDEVAAATGDAAAMAAASAPMFGVLDIVLLAGMAGFGIYWVYFRNSSKPQSPPTKGYTMQPTLVAPKANDSSFIAKMKASGKNIVVFYGSQTGTAEEFALRLVKEAARYGMKALYPADPEECEMEELSKLSEINNSLVIFCMATYGEGDPTDNASAFYEWLKSEEPDLTGVNYAVFGLGNKTYEHFNSMGKFFDKRLEELGATRVVEAGVGDDDGNMEEDFLTWKDTLWPAVLDFFGLEMNLQEISMRQYRLEIPDVPSEKLFTGEIARLRSYQTQRPPFDAKNPFLAQVTAWRELHKGGDRSCMHIELDISNSKLRYDSGDHVAVYPVNDPALVNRFGELLSVDLDTQISLVNIDDQSTKKHPFPCPCTYRTALSHYLDITSNPRTHVLKELAEHTTNFEEKQKLLMMASSSLEGKELYQQWVLQDNRSLLHILEDLPSCKPSLDLVCELLTRLQSRYYSISSSSKVPNLVLLFSNTVSRLT
;
A
#
# COMPACT_ATOMS: atom_id res chain seq x y z
N MET A 1 -4.39 -20.96 -90.82
CA MET A 1 -4.59 -22.13 -91.70
C MET A 1 -4.14 -23.32 -90.90
N ASP A 2 -5.06 -23.79 -90.07
CA ASP A 2 -5.14 -25.17 -89.62
C ASP A 2 -5.58 -26.06 -90.80
N GLU A 3 -5.14 -27.31 -90.82
CA GLU A 3 -5.93 -28.48 -91.23
C GLU A 3 -5.15 -29.75 -90.81
N VAL A 4 -5.68 -30.61 -89.93
CA VAL A 4 -6.66 -31.70 -90.15
C VAL A 4 -5.99 -33.06 -90.40
N ALA A 5 -6.66 -34.09 -89.85
CA ALA A 5 -6.71 -35.52 -90.22
C ALA A 5 -6.13 -36.45 -89.14
N ALA A 6 -6.89 -37.25 -88.38
CA ALA A 6 -7.97 -38.21 -88.66
C ALA A 6 -7.49 -39.66 -88.87
N ALA A 7 -8.28 -40.57 -88.26
CA ALA A 7 -8.56 -41.96 -88.64
C ALA A 7 -7.53 -43.05 -88.21
N THR A 8 -7.86 -44.29 -87.84
CA THR A 8 -9.10 -45.10 -87.64
C THR A 8 -8.68 -46.52 -87.21
N GLY A 9 -9.58 -47.33 -86.64
CA GLY A 9 -9.55 -48.81 -86.67
C GLY A 9 -9.99 -49.45 -85.35
N ASP A 10 -11.29 -49.79 -85.17
CA ASP A 10 -11.92 -51.13 -85.32
C ASP A 10 -11.38 -52.22 -84.36
N ALA A 11 -12.14 -53.14 -83.76
CA ALA A 11 -13.54 -53.31 -83.38
C ALA A 11 -13.57 -54.67 -82.63
N ALA A 12 -14.10 -54.74 -81.41
CA ALA A 12 -14.58 -56.00 -80.80
C ALA A 12 -15.38 -55.69 -79.54
N ALA A 13 -16.71 -55.79 -79.64
CA ALA A 13 -17.63 -55.74 -78.51
C ALA A 13 -18.14 -57.16 -78.22
N MET A 14 -17.93 -57.65 -77.00
CA MET A 14 -18.80 -58.65 -76.38
C MET A 14 -18.81 -58.43 -74.85
N ALA A 15 -20.02 -58.43 -74.31
CA ALA A 15 -20.38 -57.98 -72.98
C ALA A 15 -19.71 -58.75 -71.83
N ALA A 16 -19.21 -58.02 -70.85
CA ALA A 16 -18.97 -58.50 -69.50
C ALA A 16 -19.61 -57.53 -68.50
N ALA A 17 -20.46 -58.07 -67.64
CA ALA A 17 -21.26 -57.38 -66.64
C ALA A 17 -20.42 -56.41 -65.79
N SER A 18 -20.90 -55.17 -65.66
CA SER A 18 -20.31 -54.18 -64.77
C SER A 18 -20.50 -54.62 -63.31
N ALA A 19 -19.43 -55.10 -62.68
CA ALA A 19 -19.39 -55.29 -61.24
C ALA A 19 -19.58 -53.94 -60.50
N PRO A 20 -20.27 -53.91 -59.36
CA PRO A 20 -20.43 -52.69 -58.56
C PRO A 20 -19.06 -52.17 -58.09
N MET A 21 -18.88 -50.85 -58.10
CA MET A 21 -17.59 -50.17 -57.85
C MET A 21 -17.02 -50.32 -56.42
N PHE A 22 -17.72 -51.03 -55.52
CA PHE A 22 -17.27 -51.35 -54.18
C PHE A 22 -17.69 -52.79 -53.85
N GLY A 23 -16.72 -53.65 -53.55
CA GLY A 23 -16.98 -55.00 -53.08
C GLY A 23 -17.49 -55.00 -51.63
N VAL A 24 -18.12 -56.10 -51.21
CA VAL A 24 -18.49 -56.32 -49.79
C VAL A 24 -17.26 -56.17 -48.88
N LEU A 25 -16.08 -56.55 -49.38
CA LEU A 25 -14.81 -56.40 -48.68
C LEU A 25 -14.41 -54.92 -48.47
N ASP A 26 -14.70 -54.04 -49.43
CA ASP A 26 -14.39 -52.62 -49.35
C ASP A 26 -15.34 -51.90 -48.37
N ILE A 27 -16.60 -52.31 -48.33
CA ILE A 27 -17.58 -51.80 -47.36
C ILE A 27 -17.19 -52.24 -45.93
N VAL A 28 -16.71 -53.48 -45.77
CA VAL A 28 -16.21 -53.98 -44.47
C VAL A 28 -14.93 -53.26 -44.06
N LEU A 29 -14.02 -52.96 -45.00
CA LEU A 29 -12.81 -52.19 -44.72
C LEU A 29 -13.12 -50.73 -44.34
N LEU A 30 -14.03 -50.07 -45.05
CA LEU A 30 -14.45 -48.71 -44.73
C LEU A 30 -15.21 -48.65 -43.39
N ALA A 31 -16.07 -49.61 -43.10
CA ALA A 31 -16.74 -49.74 -41.80
C ALA A 31 -15.74 -50.04 -40.67
N GLY A 32 -14.73 -50.87 -40.94
CA GLY A 32 -13.64 -51.17 -40.01
C GLY A 32 -12.78 -49.94 -39.71
N MET A 33 -12.43 -49.14 -40.73
CA MET A 33 -11.69 -47.89 -40.57
C MET A 33 -12.50 -46.83 -39.83
N ALA A 34 -13.80 -46.69 -40.13
CA ALA A 34 -14.69 -45.78 -39.42
C ALA A 34 -14.88 -46.22 -37.95
N GLY A 35 -15.06 -47.53 -37.71
CA GLY A 35 -15.12 -48.11 -36.37
C GLY A 35 -13.82 -47.92 -35.58
N PHE A 36 -12.67 -48.07 -36.22
CA PHE A 36 -11.36 -47.80 -35.61
C PHE A 36 -11.16 -46.31 -35.32
N GLY A 37 -11.62 -45.41 -36.21
CA GLY A 37 -11.60 -43.97 -35.97
C GLY A 37 -12.47 -43.56 -34.79
N ILE A 38 -13.69 -44.10 -34.68
CA ILE A 38 -14.60 -43.85 -33.55
C ILE A 38 -14.02 -44.45 -32.27
N TYR A 39 -13.52 -45.69 -32.31
CA TYR A 39 -12.84 -46.32 -31.19
C TYR A 39 -11.62 -45.51 -30.73
N TRP A 40 -10.79 -45.03 -31.66
CA TRP A 40 -9.61 -44.21 -31.37
C TRP A 40 -10.00 -42.86 -30.75
N VAL A 41 -11.04 -42.18 -31.23
CA VAL A 41 -11.52 -40.93 -30.62
C VAL A 41 -12.10 -41.18 -29.23
N TYR A 42 -12.86 -42.25 -29.04
CA TYR A 42 -13.49 -42.58 -27.76
C TYR A 42 -12.46 -43.06 -26.71
N PHE A 43 -11.46 -43.83 -27.12
CA PHE A 43 -10.38 -44.31 -26.24
C PHE A 43 -9.22 -43.31 -26.07
N ARG A 44 -8.98 -42.40 -27.03
CA ARG A 44 -8.06 -41.26 -26.84
C ARG A 44 -8.62 -40.26 -25.83
N ASN A 45 -9.94 -40.12 -25.72
CA ASN A 45 -10.57 -39.36 -24.66
C ASN A 45 -10.71 -40.13 -23.32
N SER A 46 -10.67 -41.47 -23.35
CA SER A 46 -10.72 -42.30 -22.13
C SER A 46 -9.34 -42.65 -21.54
N SER A 47 -8.25 -42.19 -22.17
CA SER A 47 -6.87 -42.45 -21.74
C SER A 47 -6.09 -41.15 -21.55
N LYS A 48 -6.65 -40.21 -20.77
CA LYS A 48 -5.75 -39.32 -20.01
C LYS A 48 -5.20 -40.17 -18.88
N PRO A 49 -3.88 -40.45 -18.81
CA PRO A 49 -3.33 -40.86 -17.53
C PRO A 49 -3.73 -39.78 -16.54
N GLN A 50 -4.46 -40.16 -15.48
CA GLN A 50 -4.50 -39.34 -14.28
C GLN A 50 -3.04 -39.12 -13.94
N SER A 51 -2.53 -37.92 -14.25
CA SER A 51 -1.41 -37.39 -13.51
C SER A 51 -1.80 -37.61 -12.05
N PRO A 52 -0.95 -38.27 -11.22
CA PRO A 52 -1.23 -38.34 -9.79
C PRO A 52 -1.65 -36.94 -9.39
N PRO A 53 -2.71 -36.74 -8.57
CA PRO A 53 -3.19 -35.41 -8.27
C PRO A 53 -1.95 -34.60 -7.97
N THR A 54 -1.63 -33.65 -8.84
CA THR A 54 -0.67 -32.64 -8.50
C THR A 54 -1.34 -32.11 -7.26
N LYS A 55 -0.81 -32.47 -6.10
CA LYS A 55 -1.00 -31.66 -4.92
C LYS A 55 -0.60 -30.30 -5.47
N GLY A 56 -1.60 -29.51 -5.82
CA GLY A 56 -1.48 -28.09 -5.73
C GLY A 56 -1.02 -27.95 -4.30
N TYR A 57 0.29 -27.87 -4.13
CA TYR A 57 0.83 -27.05 -3.09
C TYR A 57 0.39 -25.65 -3.54
N THR A 58 -0.91 -25.36 -3.35
CA THR A 58 -1.27 -24.14 -2.68
C THR A 58 -0.37 -24.20 -1.46
N MET A 59 0.78 -23.52 -1.56
CA MET A 59 1.33 -22.95 -0.36
C MET A 59 0.22 -21.99 0.07
N GLN A 60 -0.78 -22.51 0.77
CA GLN A 60 -1.25 -21.80 1.93
C GLN A 60 0.07 -21.42 2.60
N PRO A 61 0.35 -20.13 2.78
CA PRO A 61 1.41 -19.79 3.71
C PRO A 61 1.13 -20.68 4.90
N THR A 62 2.11 -21.49 5.29
CA THR A 62 2.05 -22.02 6.63
C THR A 62 2.05 -20.73 7.43
N LEU A 63 0.85 -20.26 7.77
CA LEU A 63 0.57 -19.62 9.02
C LEU A 63 1.17 -20.63 9.98
N VAL A 64 2.46 -20.46 10.24
CA VAL A 64 2.94 -20.53 11.59
C VAL A 64 1.97 -19.60 12.25
N ALA A 65 0.86 -20.16 12.75
CA ALA A 65 -0.01 -19.47 13.66
C ALA A 65 0.99 -18.80 14.60
N PRO A 66 1.05 -17.46 14.64
CA PRO A 66 1.87 -16.81 15.62
C PRO A 66 1.49 -17.52 16.91
N LYS A 67 2.48 -18.13 17.58
CA LYS A 67 2.23 -18.84 18.83
C LYS A 67 1.29 -17.96 19.62
N ALA A 68 0.06 -18.42 19.85
CA ALA A 68 -0.94 -17.69 20.58
C ALA A 68 -0.34 -17.39 21.94
N ASN A 69 0.13 -16.16 22.09
CA ASN A 69 0.63 -15.54 23.29
C ASN A 69 0.42 -14.04 23.05
N ASP A 70 -0.64 -13.49 23.65
CA ASP A 70 -0.92 -12.05 23.82
C ASP A 70 -1.31 -11.19 22.58
N SER A 71 -1.99 -11.72 21.57
CA SER A 71 -2.41 -10.95 20.37
C SER A 71 -3.74 -10.18 20.48
N SER A 72 -4.59 -10.44 21.48
CA SER A 72 -5.89 -9.77 21.62
C SER A 72 -5.72 -8.25 21.85
N PHE A 73 -6.24 -7.43 20.93
CA PHE A 73 -6.22 -5.98 21.11
C PHE A 73 -7.11 -5.54 22.28
N ILE A 74 -8.20 -6.27 22.55
CA ILE A 74 -9.05 -6.05 23.72
C ILE A 74 -8.29 -6.30 25.02
N ALA A 75 -7.51 -7.39 25.09
CA ALA A 75 -6.66 -7.66 26.26
C ALA A 75 -5.62 -6.55 26.47
N LYS A 76 -4.99 -6.07 25.38
CA LYS A 76 -4.05 -4.93 25.43
C LYS A 76 -4.74 -3.64 25.90
N MET A 77 -5.95 -3.36 25.42
CA MET A 77 -6.74 -2.20 25.85
C MET A 77 -7.06 -2.28 27.35
N LYS A 78 -7.54 -3.44 27.83
CA LYS A 78 -7.82 -3.66 29.26
C LYS A 78 -6.56 -3.54 30.12
N ALA A 79 -5.45 -4.15 29.71
CA ALA A 79 -4.19 -4.13 30.47
C ALA A 79 -3.57 -2.73 30.57
N SER A 80 -3.72 -1.91 29.52
CA SER A 80 -3.20 -0.54 29.49
C SER A 80 -4.20 0.53 29.92
N GLY A 81 -5.45 0.14 30.25
CA GLY A 81 -6.53 1.06 30.61
C GLY A 81 -6.88 2.03 29.48
N LYS A 82 -6.78 1.57 28.23
CA LYS A 82 -7.11 2.33 27.02
C LYS A 82 -8.54 2.04 26.59
N ASN A 83 -9.25 3.07 26.15
CA ASN A 83 -10.66 3.02 25.79
C ASN A 83 -10.93 3.37 24.32
N ILE A 84 -9.93 3.86 23.58
CA ILE A 84 -10.06 4.08 22.13
C ILE A 84 -9.13 3.15 21.36
N VAL A 85 -9.61 2.63 20.24
CA VAL A 85 -8.77 1.98 19.22
C VAL A 85 -9.08 2.61 17.85
N VAL A 86 -8.04 2.86 17.06
CA VAL A 86 -8.18 3.40 15.71
C VAL A 86 -7.58 2.41 14.73
N PHE A 87 -8.38 1.90 13.81
CA PHE A 87 -7.95 1.02 12.73
C PHE A 87 -7.73 1.83 11.45
N TYR A 88 -6.73 1.45 10.66
CA TYR A 88 -6.46 2.07 9.37
C TYR A 88 -6.46 1.04 8.24
N GLY A 89 -7.21 1.29 7.17
CA GLY A 89 -7.07 0.61 5.89
C GLY A 89 -6.26 1.49 4.95
N SER A 90 -5.00 1.14 4.66
CA SER A 90 -4.09 2.00 3.92
C SER A 90 -3.18 1.23 2.95
N GLN A 91 -3.05 1.75 1.72
CA GLN A 91 -2.05 1.26 0.75
C GLN A 91 -0.76 2.10 0.75
N THR A 92 -0.90 3.42 0.86
CA THR A 92 0.21 4.38 0.70
C THR A 92 0.54 5.15 2.00
N GLY A 93 -0.08 4.78 3.12
CA GLY A 93 0.21 5.31 4.46
C GLY A 93 -0.64 6.52 4.91
N THR A 94 -1.44 7.15 4.03
CA THR A 94 -2.25 8.34 4.41
C THR A 94 -3.24 8.05 5.53
N ALA A 95 -3.97 6.93 5.46
CA ALA A 95 -4.94 6.56 6.49
C ALA A 95 -4.25 6.15 7.81
N GLU A 96 -3.06 5.54 7.74
CA GLU A 96 -2.24 5.23 8.91
C GLU A 96 -1.81 6.52 9.63
N GLU A 97 -1.38 7.53 8.88
CA GLU A 97 -1.00 8.84 9.40
C GLU A 97 -2.17 9.54 10.11
N PHE A 98 -3.35 9.55 9.48
CA PHE A 98 -4.56 10.10 10.11
C PHE A 98 -4.97 9.35 11.37
N ALA A 99 -4.90 8.01 11.36
CA ALA A 99 -5.16 7.23 12.55
C ALA A 99 -4.20 7.56 13.70
N LEU A 100 -2.90 7.74 13.40
CA LEU A 100 -1.91 8.14 14.39
C LEU A 100 -2.20 9.51 14.99
N ARG A 101 -2.65 10.46 14.18
CA ARG A 101 -3.05 11.80 14.65
C ARG A 101 -4.24 11.74 15.60
N LEU A 102 -5.25 10.92 15.29
CA LEU A 102 -6.40 10.72 16.17
C LEU A 102 -5.99 10.10 17.51
N VAL A 103 -5.08 9.11 17.49
CA VAL A 103 -4.55 8.50 18.71
C VAL A 103 -3.81 9.52 19.58
N LYS A 104 -2.97 10.38 18.98
CA LYS A 104 -2.26 11.44 19.71
C LYS A 104 -3.22 12.47 20.31
N GLU A 105 -4.28 12.83 19.59
CA GLU A 105 -5.24 13.81 20.07
C GLU A 105 -6.18 13.26 21.15
N ALA A 106 -6.47 11.96 21.18
CA ALA A 106 -7.31 11.33 22.20
C ALA A 106 -6.86 11.68 23.64
N ALA A 107 -5.55 11.76 23.87
CA ALA A 107 -4.96 12.12 25.16
C ALA A 107 -5.38 13.52 25.65
N ARG A 108 -5.61 14.47 24.71
CA ARG A 108 -6.08 15.84 25.03
C ARG A 108 -7.53 15.85 25.50
N TYR A 109 -8.32 14.86 25.09
CA TYR A 109 -9.72 14.75 25.48
C TYR A 109 -9.93 13.85 26.71
N GLY A 110 -8.85 13.60 27.48
CA GLY A 110 -8.89 12.77 28.67
C GLY A 110 -9.06 11.27 28.39
N MET A 111 -8.98 10.86 27.13
CA MET A 111 -9.11 9.47 26.71
C MET A 111 -7.74 8.87 26.38
N LYS A 112 -7.64 7.55 26.49
CA LYS A 112 -6.39 6.84 26.21
C LYS A 112 -6.61 5.92 25.02
N ALA A 113 -5.94 6.23 23.92
CA ALA A 113 -6.01 5.44 22.70
C ALA A 113 -4.86 4.43 22.61
N LEU A 114 -5.16 3.25 22.07
CA LEU A 114 -4.14 2.30 21.61
C LEU A 114 -3.40 2.90 20.42
N TYR A 115 -2.14 2.54 20.25
CA TYR A 115 -1.44 2.83 18.99
C TYR A 115 -2.30 2.34 17.80
N PRO A 116 -2.32 3.06 16.67
CA PRO A 116 -3.12 2.66 15.51
C PRO A 116 -2.91 1.19 15.17
N ALA A 117 -4.01 0.46 15.02
CA ALA A 117 -3.98 -0.98 14.82
C ALA A 117 -4.17 -1.30 13.34
N ASP A 118 -3.35 -2.22 12.83
CA ASP A 118 -3.58 -2.80 11.51
C ASP A 118 -4.69 -3.85 11.61
N PRO A 119 -5.80 -3.70 10.87
CA PRO A 119 -6.87 -4.71 10.84
C PRO A 119 -6.37 -6.11 10.40
N GLU A 120 -5.31 -6.23 9.61
CA GLU A 120 -4.76 -7.53 9.18
C GLU A 120 -4.06 -8.28 10.33
N GLU A 121 -3.48 -7.56 11.29
CA GLU A 121 -2.75 -8.12 12.42
C GLU A 121 -3.64 -8.38 13.65
N CYS A 122 -4.94 -8.03 13.56
CA CYS A 122 -5.89 -8.12 14.67
C CYS A 122 -7.01 -9.13 14.38
N GLU A 123 -7.46 -9.82 15.42
CA GLU A 123 -8.63 -10.70 15.35
C GLU A 123 -9.91 -9.87 15.46
N MET A 124 -10.49 -9.50 14.31
CA MET A 124 -11.64 -8.58 14.25
C MET A 124 -12.93 -9.15 14.85
N GLU A 125 -13.02 -10.47 15.06
CA GLU A 125 -14.10 -11.13 15.81
C GLU A 125 -14.23 -10.59 17.24
N GLU A 126 -13.15 -10.07 17.82
CA GLU A 126 -13.14 -9.48 19.16
C GLU A 126 -13.81 -8.11 19.25
N LEU A 127 -14.21 -7.50 18.13
CA LEU A 127 -14.91 -6.21 18.12
C LEU A 127 -16.18 -6.22 18.98
N SER A 128 -16.89 -7.35 19.03
CA SER A 128 -18.08 -7.54 19.89
C SER A 128 -17.77 -7.35 21.39
N LYS A 129 -16.56 -7.75 21.82
CA LYS A 129 -16.07 -7.63 23.20
C LYS A 129 -15.66 -6.20 23.56
N LEU A 130 -15.62 -5.27 22.60
CA LEU A 130 -15.27 -3.87 22.87
C LEU A 130 -16.29 -3.23 23.82
N SER A 131 -17.55 -3.66 23.75
CA SER A 131 -18.64 -3.26 24.66
C SER A 131 -18.35 -3.56 26.15
N GLU A 132 -17.42 -4.45 26.46
CA GLU A 132 -17.00 -4.76 27.83
C GLU A 132 -16.11 -3.68 28.46
N ILE A 133 -15.60 -2.75 27.65
CA ILE A 133 -14.74 -1.64 28.10
C ILE A 133 -15.63 -0.39 28.27
N ASN A 134 -15.60 0.20 29.46
CA ASN A 134 -16.36 1.42 29.73
C ASN A 134 -15.88 2.57 28.83
N ASN A 135 -16.83 3.34 28.30
CA ASN A 135 -16.59 4.48 27.42
C ASN A 135 -15.68 4.12 26.22
N SER A 136 -15.91 2.94 25.64
CA SER A 136 -15.13 2.47 24.50
C SER A 136 -15.58 3.11 23.19
N LEU A 137 -14.62 3.43 22.32
CA LEU A 137 -14.84 3.93 20.97
C LEU A 137 -13.87 3.25 19.99
N VAL A 138 -14.39 2.80 18.84
CA VAL A 138 -13.56 2.38 17.71
C VAL A 138 -13.68 3.38 16.57
N ILE A 139 -12.55 3.79 16.00
CA ILE A 139 -12.51 4.70 14.85
C ILE A 139 -11.87 3.98 13.66
N PHE A 140 -12.46 4.10 12.48
CA PHE A 140 -11.94 3.50 11.25
C PHE A 140 -11.52 4.57 10.25
N CYS A 141 -10.25 4.61 9.89
CA CYS A 141 -9.73 5.42 8.78
C CYS A 141 -9.55 4.52 7.55
N MET A 142 -10.50 4.52 6.62
CA MET A 142 -10.57 3.52 5.54
C MET A 142 -10.34 4.16 4.18
N ALA A 143 -9.20 3.87 3.56
CA ALA A 143 -8.97 4.22 2.17
C ALA A 143 -9.68 3.25 1.22
N THR A 144 -10.08 3.76 0.06
CA THR A 144 -10.65 2.99 -1.05
C THR A 144 -9.59 2.82 -2.14
N TYR A 145 -9.48 1.63 -2.73
CA TYR A 145 -8.52 1.35 -3.81
C TYR A 145 -9.19 0.62 -4.99
N GLY A 146 -8.49 0.50 -6.11
CA GLY A 146 -8.99 -0.20 -7.31
C GLY A 146 -10.33 0.35 -7.79
N GLU A 147 -11.28 -0.55 -8.07
CA GLU A 147 -12.65 -0.22 -8.52
C GLU A 147 -13.62 -0.19 -7.33
N GLY A 148 -13.24 0.54 -6.28
CA GLY A 148 -14.04 0.62 -5.06
C GLY A 148 -13.81 -0.52 -4.09
N ASP A 149 -12.66 -1.20 -4.18
CA ASP A 149 -12.21 -2.31 -3.35
C ASP A 149 -11.55 -1.83 -2.03
N PRO A 150 -11.48 -2.71 -1.00
CA PRO A 150 -10.71 -2.43 0.20
C PRO A 150 -9.21 -2.33 -0.10
N THR A 151 -8.49 -1.74 0.84
CA THR A 151 -7.02 -1.86 0.87
C THR A 151 -6.61 -3.28 1.25
N ASP A 152 -5.41 -3.72 0.86
CA ASP A 152 -4.93 -5.09 1.07
C ASP A 152 -5.02 -5.49 2.55
N ASN A 153 -4.57 -4.60 3.44
CA ASN A 153 -4.59 -4.83 4.88
C ASN A 153 -6.02 -4.84 5.47
N ALA A 154 -6.99 -4.20 4.82
CA ALA A 154 -8.40 -4.23 5.23
C ALA A 154 -9.23 -5.32 4.55
N SER A 155 -8.66 -6.08 3.60
CA SER A 155 -9.42 -7.00 2.75
C SER A 155 -10.06 -8.15 3.54
N ALA A 156 -9.31 -8.75 4.46
CA ALA A 156 -9.84 -9.81 5.32
C ALA A 156 -10.99 -9.32 6.20
N PHE A 157 -10.88 -8.09 6.72
CA PHE A 157 -11.90 -7.47 7.56
C PHE A 157 -13.18 -7.13 6.76
N TYR A 158 -13.02 -6.63 5.54
CA TYR A 158 -14.13 -6.40 4.61
C TYR A 158 -14.92 -7.68 4.31
N GLU A 159 -14.22 -8.77 3.97
CA GLU A 159 -14.86 -10.07 3.68
C GLU A 159 -15.54 -10.67 4.92
N TRP A 160 -14.94 -10.50 6.11
CA TRP A 160 -15.56 -10.91 7.37
C TRP A 160 -16.89 -10.18 7.62
N LEU A 161 -16.92 -8.85 7.52
CA LEU A 161 -18.17 -8.08 7.71
C LEU A 161 -19.25 -8.41 6.67
N LYS A 162 -18.85 -8.83 5.47
CA LYS A 162 -19.76 -9.18 4.38
C LYS A 162 -20.33 -10.59 4.52
N SER A 163 -19.54 -11.53 5.00
CA SER A 163 -19.91 -12.95 5.12
C SER A 163 -20.57 -13.28 6.45
N GLU A 164 -20.20 -12.59 7.52
CA GLU A 164 -20.72 -12.80 8.86
C GLU A 164 -21.71 -11.70 9.27
N GLU A 165 -22.57 -12.03 10.24
CA GLU A 165 -23.51 -11.11 10.87
C GLU A 165 -23.25 -11.08 12.39
N PRO A 166 -22.09 -10.56 12.82
CA PRO A 166 -21.78 -10.45 14.24
C PRO A 166 -22.69 -9.42 14.91
N ASP A 167 -23.14 -9.71 16.13
CA ASP A 167 -23.88 -8.73 16.94
C ASP A 167 -22.88 -7.73 17.55
N LEU A 168 -22.95 -6.48 17.10
CA LEU A 168 -22.10 -5.38 17.57
C LEU A 168 -22.88 -4.42 18.48
N THR A 169 -23.99 -4.88 19.10
CA THR A 169 -24.77 -4.10 20.05
C THR A 169 -23.89 -3.56 21.19
N GLY A 170 -23.93 -2.25 21.40
CA GLY A 170 -23.14 -1.56 22.44
C GLY A 170 -21.73 -1.14 22.02
N VAL A 171 -21.31 -1.44 20.78
CA VAL A 171 -20.08 -0.90 20.21
C VAL A 171 -20.35 0.51 19.69
N ASN A 172 -19.56 1.48 20.14
CA ASN A 172 -19.62 2.86 19.62
C ASN A 172 -18.53 3.03 18.54
N TYR A 173 -18.89 3.60 17.40
CA TYR A 173 -17.95 3.75 16.28
C TYR A 173 -18.01 5.10 15.58
N ALA A 174 -16.92 5.41 14.87
CA ALA A 174 -16.82 6.52 13.92
C ALA A 174 -16.00 6.09 12.70
N VAL A 175 -16.29 6.65 11.53
CA VAL A 175 -15.60 6.32 10.27
C VAL A 175 -15.15 7.58 9.55
N PHE A 176 -13.92 7.57 9.05
CA PHE A 176 -13.40 8.53 8.09
C PHE A 176 -12.97 7.80 6.82
N GLY A 177 -13.67 8.04 5.72
CA GLY A 177 -13.35 7.50 4.41
C GLY A 177 -12.32 8.35 3.68
N LEU A 178 -11.31 7.72 3.09
CA LEU A 178 -10.40 8.36 2.16
C LEU A 178 -10.72 7.86 0.74
N GLY A 179 -11.09 8.78 -0.14
CA GLY A 179 -11.42 8.49 -1.53
C GLY A 179 -11.01 9.62 -2.47
N ASN A 180 -11.37 9.49 -3.75
CA ASN A 180 -11.09 10.50 -4.76
C ASN A 180 -12.27 10.56 -5.74
N LYS A 181 -12.83 11.76 -5.96
CA LYS A 181 -14.02 11.96 -6.81
C LYS A 181 -13.82 11.67 -8.29
N THR A 182 -12.56 11.59 -8.75
CA THR A 182 -12.26 11.21 -10.14
C THR A 182 -12.56 9.75 -10.44
N TYR A 183 -12.67 8.90 -9.41
CA TYR A 183 -13.05 7.50 -9.53
C TYR A 183 -14.57 7.33 -9.48
N GLU A 184 -15.09 6.34 -10.21
CA GLU A 184 -16.53 6.03 -10.23
C GLU A 184 -17.06 5.67 -8.84
N HIS A 185 -16.28 4.89 -8.08
CA HIS A 185 -16.63 4.42 -6.75
C HIS A 185 -16.05 5.31 -5.63
N PHE A 186 -16.49 6.57 -5.59
CA PHE A 186 -16.04 7.53 -4.58
C PHE A 186 -16.37 7.08 -3.14
N ASN A 187 -15.33 6.85 -2.33
CA ASN A 187 -15.41 6.51 -0.90
C ASN A 187 -16.25 5.26 -0.61
N SER A 188 -16.26 4.27 -1.51
CA SER A 188 -17.06 3.05 -1.36
C SER A 188 -16.78 2.33 -0.03
N MET A 189 -15.51 2.25 0.39
CA MET A 189 -15.14 1.55 1.63
C MET A 189 -15.58 2.31 2.86
N GLY A 190 -15.31 3.62 2.96
CA GLY A 190 -15.79 4.43 4.09
C GLY A 190 -17.31 4.32 4.26
N LYS A 191 -18.07 4.42 3.16
CA LYS A 191 -19.53 4.26 3.15
C LYS A 191 -19.98 2.84 3.52
N PHE A 192 -19.27 1.82 3.04
CA PHE A 192 -19.56 0.43 3.35
C PHE A 192 -19.40 0.14 4.84
N PHE A 193 -18.24 0.48 5.42
CA PHE A 193 -17.97 0.24 6.84
C PHE A 193 -18.96 1.00 7.71
N ASP A 194 -19.23 2.27 7.40
CA ASP A 194 -20.18 3.07 8.17
C ASP A 194 -21.60 2.49 8.15
N LYS A 195 -22.10 2.09 6.98
CA LYS A 195 -23.44 1.51 6.86
C LYS A 195 -23.51 0.11 7.48
N ARG A 196 -22.50 -0.73 7.24
CA ARG A 196 -22.50 -2.13 7.69
C ARG A 196 -22.38 -2.24 9.21
N LEU A 197 -21.61 -1.37 9.86
CA LEU A 197 -21.52 -1.35 11.33
C LEU A 197 -22.86 -0.96 11.97
N GLU A 198 -23.58 0.01 11.40
CA GLU A 198 -24.93 0.39 11.84
C GLU A 198 -25.93 -0.76 11.66
N GLU A 199 -25.90 -1.46 10.52
CA GLU A 199 -26.74 -2.64 10.24
C GLU A 199 -26.49 -3.79 11.25
N LEU A 200 -25.28 -3.90 11.80
CA LEU A 200 -24.88 -4.92 12.77
C LEU A 200 -25.14 -4.51 14.24
N GLY A 201 -25.77 -3.36 14.48
CA GLY A 201 -26.19 -2.90 15.82
C GLY A 201 -25.21 -1.97 16.53
N ALA A 202 -24.10 -1.57 15.89
CA ALA A 202 -23.18 -0.60 16.46
C ALA A 202 -23.79 0.83 16.43
N THR A 203 -23.41 1.67 17.39
CA THR A 203 -23.91 3.04 17.52
C THR A 203 -22.92 4.03 16.89
N ARG A 204 -23.38 4.78 15.88
CA ARG A 204 -22.60 5.85 15.24
C ARG A 204 -22.51 7.06 16.17
N VAL A 205 -21.29 7.48 16.52
CA VAL A 205 -21.06 8.66 17.40
C VAL A 205 -21.05 9.97 16.62
N VAL A 206 -20.49 9.98 15.41
CA VAL A 206 -20.43 11.14 14.52
C VAL A 206 -20.69 10.69 13.09
N GLU A 207 -21.24 11.58 12.26
CA GLU A 207 -21.40 11.33 10.83
C GLU A 207 -20.07 10.93 10.18
N ALA A 208 -20.13 9.97 9.26
CA ALA A 208 -18.94 9.48 8.58
C ALA A 208 -18.29 10.60 7.75
N GLY A 209 -16.98 10.78 7.94
CA GLY A 209 -16.21 11.74 7.18
C GLY A 209 -15.92 11.23 5.77
N VAL A 210 -15.91 12.16 4.81
CA VAL A 210 -15.72 11.86 3.40
C VAL A 210 -14.58 12.71 2.86
N GLY A 211 -13.37 12.15 2.83
CA GLY A 211 -12.19 12.82 2.30
C GLY A 211 -12.03 12.65 0.79
N ASP A 212 -11.60 13.71 0.11
CA ASP A 212 -11.42 13.76 -1.34
C ASP A 212 -9.98 14.16 -1.73
N ASP A 213 -9.26 13.22 -2.36
CA ASP A 213 -7.87 13.39 -2.76
C ASP A 213 -7.71 14.18 -4.07
N ASP A 214 -8.80 14.41 -4.82
CA ASP A 214 -8.80 15.35 -5.97
C ASP A 214 -8.71 16.82 -5.51
N GLY A 215 -9.24 17.09 -4.32
CA GLY A 215 -9.21 18.40 -3.68
C GLY A 215 -8.09 18.49 -2.65
N ASN A 216 -8.47 18.53 -1.36
CA ASN A 216 -7.53 18.64 -0.26
C ASN A 216 -7.93 17.70 0.88
N MET A 217 -7.47 16.45 0.79
CA MET A 217 -7.67 15.41 1.79
C MET A 217 -7.34 15.85 3.22
N GLU A 218 -6.30 16.68 3.39
CA GLU A 218 -5.88 17.18 4.71
C GLU A 218 -6.95 18.12 5.31
N GLU A 219 -7.55 18.97 4.50
CA GLU A 219 -8.59 19.90 4.95
C GLU A 219 -9.89 19.17 5.30
N ASP A 220 -10.28 18.18 4.50
CA ASP A 220 -11.46 17.34 4.77
C ASP A 220 -11.28 16.58 6.09
N PHE A 221 -10.08 16.02 6.31
CA PHE A 221 -9.74 15.35 7.56
C PHE A 221 -9.79 16.29 8.77
N LEU A 222 -9.19 17.48 8.66
CA LEU A 222 -9.22 18.47 9.75
C LEU A 222 -10.65 18.90 10.08
N THR A 223 -11.47 19.16 9.07
CA THR A 223 -12.87 19.57 9.23
C THR A 223 -13.69 18.49 9.94
N TRP A 224 -13.51 17.23 9.55
CA TRP A 224 -14.17 16.10 10.22
C TRP A 224 -13.65 15.86 11.63
N LYS A 225 -12.34 15.99 11.85
CA LYS A 225 -11.73 15.84 13.17
C LYS A 225 -12.24 16.89 14.16
N ASP A 226 -12.46 18.11 13.69
CA ASP A 226 -13.00 19.22 14.49
C ASP A 226 -14.48 19.00 14.86
N THR A 227 -15.22 18.12 14.17
CA THR A 227 -16.57 17.68 14.55
C THR A 227 -16.57 16.40 15.39
N LEU A 228 -15.63 15.48 15.14
CA LEU A 228 -15.46 14.22 15.87
C LEU A 228 -15.31 14.46 17.38
N TRP A 229 -14.29 15.22 17.80
CA TRP A 229 -13.96 15.31 19.22
C TRP A 229 -15.05 15.96 20.07
N PRO A 230 -15.69 17.07 19.66
CA PRO A 230 -16.85 17.59 20.38
C PRO A 230 -17.98 16.56 20.52
N ALA A 231 -18.32 15.83 19.46
CA ALA A 231 -19.35 14.79 19.51
C ALA A 231 -18.98 13.66 20.49
N VAL A 232 -17.70 13.26 20.54
CA VAL A 232 -17.22 12.24 21.46
C VAL A 232 -17.29 12.71 22.92
N LEU A 233 -16.96 13.98 23.19
CA LEU A 233 -17.10 14.56 24.53
C LEU A 233 -18.56 14.60 24.99
N ASP A 234 -19.46 15.05 24.12
CA ASP A 234 -20.90 15.12 24.40
C ASP A 234 -21.50 13.73 24.62
N PHE A 235 -21.09 12.74 23.82
CA PHE A 235 -21.60 11.37 23.90
C PHE A 235 -21.16 10.66 25.19
N PHE A 236 -19.90 10.83 25.61
CA PHE A 236 -19.38 10.19 26.83
C PHE A 236 -19.47 11.07 28.09
N GLY A 237 -19.93 12.32 27.98
CA GLY A 237 -20.02 13.28 29.09
C GLY A 237 -18.66 13.64 29.70
N LEU A 238 -17.64 13.78 28.86
CA LEU A 238 -16.26 14.07 29.28
C LEU A 238 -15.97 15.58 29.21
N GLU A 239 -15.12 16.07 30.11
CA GLU A 239 -14.62 17.45 30.06
C GLU A 239 -13.28 17.54 29.30
N MET A 240 -13.10 18.61 28.53
CA MET A 240 -11.85 18.86 27.81
C MET A 240 -10.67 19.05 28.78
N ASN A 241 -9.58 18.32 28.55
CA ASN A 241 -8.33 18.57 29.26
C ASN A 241 -7.39 19.42 28.40
N LEU A 242 -7.25 20.71 28.74
CA LEU A 242 -6.50 21.70 27.94
C LEU A 242 -4.96 21.56 28.02
N GLN A 243 -4.41 20.45 28.52
CA GLN A 243 -2.97 20.23 28.44
C GLN A 243 -2.59 19.93 26.97
N GLU A 244 -2.09 20.95 26.27
CA GLU A 244 -1.29 20.76 25.06
C GLU A 244 -0.01 20.02 25.46
N ILE A 245 -0.05 18.70 25.44
CA ILE A 245 1.15 17.89 25.56
C ILE A 245 1.61 17.61 24.13
N SER A 246 2.64 18.34 23.65
CA SER A 246 3.45 17.83 22.54
C SER A 246 4.19 16.60 23.09
N MET A 247 3.60 15.42 22.86
CA MET A 247 4.24 14.16 23.20
C MET A 247 4.91 13.62 21.95
N ARG A 248 6.25 13.61 21.99
CA ARG A 248 7.05 12.75 21.12
C ARG A 248 6.47 11.34 21.17
N GLN A 249 6.31 10.70 20.01
CA GLN A 249 5.91 9.31 19.91
C GLN A 249 7.11 8.38 20.12
N TYR A 250 8.29 8.84 19.70
CA TYR A 250 9.50 8.05 19.76
C TYR A 250 10.56 8.74 20.61
N ARG A 251 11.25 7.95 21.42
CA ARG A 251 12.46 8.35 22.13
C ARG A 251 13.68 8.01 21.28
N LEU A 252 14.60 8.96 21.16
CA LEU A 252 15.91 8.73 20.56
C LEU A 252 16.79 7.91 21.50
N GLU A 253 17.33 6.81 20.98
CA GLU A 253 18.40 6.04 21.58
C GLU A 253 19.60 6.03 20.63
N ILE A 254 20.81 6.16 21.18
CA ILE A 254 22.07 6.09 20.42
C ILE A 254 22.66 4.71 20.69
N PRO A 255 22.39 3.71 19.83
CA PRO A 255 22.88 2.37 20.03
C PRO A 255 24.39 2.29 19.77
N ASP A 256 25.12 1.60 20.63
CA ASP A 256 26.50 1.16 20.36
C ASP A 256 26.46 -0.26 19.82
N VAL A 257 26.19 -0.40 18.52
CA VAL A 257 26.12 -1.70 17.85
C VAL A 257 27.16 -1.80 16.74
N PRO A 258 27.71 -3.01 16.49
CA PRO A 258 28.54 -3.23 15.32
C PRO A 258 27.80 -2.89 14.03
N SER A 259 28.53 -2.39 13.02
CA SER A 259 27.97 -2.03 11.70
C SER A 259 27.16 -3.16 11.05
N GLU A 260 27.55 -4.40 11.36
CA GLU A 260 26.89 -5.64 10.98
C GLU A 260 25.43 -5.79 11.45
N LYS A 261 25.04 -5.07 12.50
CA LYS A 261 23.68 -5.06 13.06
C LYS A 261 22.88 -3.83 12.66
N LEU A 262 23.45 -2.95 11.84
CA LEU A 262 22.77 -1.77 11.32
C LEU A 262 22.01 -2.12 10.06
N PHE A 263 20.78 -1.59 9.97
CA PHE A 263 20.07 -1.54 8.71
C PHE A 263 20.74 -0.53 7.77
N THR A 264 20.83 -0.91 6.50
CA THR A 264 21.53 -0.16 5.43
C THR A 264 20.61 0.18 4.25
N GLY A 265 19.31 -0.03 4.40
CA GLY A 265 18.28 0.26 3.39
C GLY A 265 17.27 -0.88 3.20
N GLU A 266 17.44 -2.00 3.89
CA GLU A 266 16.50 -3.12 3.84
C GLU A 266 15.14 -2.78 4.45
N ILE A 267 14.05 -3.25 3.81
CA ILE A 267 12.67 -2.86 4.20
C ILE A 267 12.22 -3.45 5.54
N ALA A 268 12.59 -4.69 5.85
CA ALA A 268 12.09 -5.39 7.03
C ALA A 268 13.17 -6.23 7.73
N ARG A 269 13.74 -7.19 7.01
CA ARG A 269 14.72 -8.12 7.58
C ARG A 269 16.15 -7.62 7.36
N LEU A 270 16.91 -7.51 8.46
CA LEU A 270 18.32 -7.16 8.44
C LEU A 270 19.11 -8.09 7.49
N ARG A 271 19.95 -7.51 6.63
CA ARG A 271 20.73 -8.18 5.57
C ARG A 271 19.93 -8.90 4.49
N SER A 272 18.63 -8.63 4.35
CA SER A 272 17.83 -9.24 3.27
C SER A 272 18.36 -8.87 1.88
N TYR A 273 18.91 -7.67 1.72
CA TYR A 273 19.51 -7.21 0.45
C TYR A 273 20.82 -7.95 0.12
N GLN A 274 21.59 -8.34 1.15
CA GLN A 274 22.83 -9.11 0.95
C GLN A 274 22.54 -10.60 0.74
N THR A 275 21.57 -11.14 1.47
CA THR A 275 21.17 -12.56 1.40
C THR A 275 19.74 -12.67 0.90
N GLN A 276 19.58 -12.56 -0.42
CA GLN A 276 18.29 -12.65 -1.11
C GLN A 276 17.76 -14.09 -1.08
N ARG A 277 16.58 -14.29 -0.49
CA ARG A 277 15.91 -15.59 -0.44
C ARG A 277 14.44 -15.43 -0.84
N PRO A 278 13.91 -16.26 -1.77
CA PRO A 278 12.49 -16.23 -2.11
C PRO A 278 11.63 -16.78 -0.96
N PRO A 279 10.33 -16.44 -0.90
CA PRO A 279 9.60 -15.59 -1.84
C PRO A 279 9.97 -14.10 -1.70
N PHE A 280 9.81 -13.35 -2.80
CA PHE A 280 9.99 -11.90 -2.84
C PHE A 280 8.62 -11.22 -2.89
N ASP A 281 8.44 -10.23 -2.04
CA ASP A 281 7.19 -9.50 -1.83
C ASP A 281 7.50 -8.06 -1.36
N ALA A 282 6.51 -7.31 -0.91
CA ALA A 282 6.69 -5.94 -0.41
C ALA A 282 7.65 -5.86 0.81
N LYS A 283 7.67 -6.87 1.69
CA LYS A 283 8.54 -6.89 2.88
C LYS A 283 9.95 -7.42 2.55
N ASN A 284 10.11 -8.11 1.43
CA ASN A 284 11.38 -8.66 0.95
C ASN A 284 11.50 -8.47 -0.57
N PRO A 285 11.85 -7.26 -1.05
CA PRO A 285 11.94 -7.00 -2.49
C PRO A 285 13.17 -7.69 -3.11
N PHE A 286 13.04 -8.02 -4.39
CA PHE A 286 14.12 -8.58 -5.19
C PHE A 286 15.02 -7.49 -5.78
N LEU A 287 16.34 -7.61 -5.61
CA LEU A 287 17.32 -6.71 -6.21
C LEU A 287 17.60 -7.10 -7.66
N ALA A 288 16.71 -6.69 -8.57
CA ALA A 288 16.85 -6.92 -10.01
C ALA A 288 17.97 -6.07 -10.61
N GLN A 289 18.78 -6.66 -11.48
CA GLN A 289 19.82 -5.93 -12.20
C GLN A 289 19.20 -5.18 -13.39
N VAL A 290 19.57 -3.92 -13.57
CA VAL A 290 19.20 -3.15 -14.77
C VAL A 290 20.07 -3.62 -15.94
N THR A 291 19.46 -4.21 -16.96
CA THR A 291 20.15 -4.75 -18.16
C THR A 291 20.12 -3.80 -19.34
N ALA A 292 19.12 -2.92 -19.43
CA ALA A 292 19.05 -1.86 -20.42
C ALA A 292 18.48 -0.59 -19.81
N TRP A 293 19.00 0.54 -20.26
CA TRP A 293 18.61 1.88 -19.85
C TRP A 293 18.77 2.82 -21.05
N ARG A 294 17.68 3.29 -21.65
CA ARG A 294 17.75 4.15 -22.83
C ARG A 294 16.57 5.12 -22.91
N GLU A 295 16.86 6.32 -23.40
CA GLU A 295 15.86 7.33 -23.72
C GLU A 295 15.07 6.93 -24.98
N LEU A 296 13.74 7.00 -24.91
CA LEU A 296 12.84 6.73 -26.03
C LEU A 296 12.48 8.00 -26.79
N HIS A 297 12.41 9.14 -26.11
CA HIS A 297 12.15 10.40 -26.80
C HIS A 297 13.40 10.88 -27.52
N LYS A 298 13.23 11.28 -28.78
CA LYS A 298 14.34 11.79 -29.61
C LYS A 298 14.45 13.32 -29.59
N GLY A 299 13.61 13.99 -28.81
CA GLY A 299 13.55 15.44 -28.67
C GLY A 299 12.31 15.89 -27.87
N GLY A 300 12.30 17.16 -27.46
CA GLY A 300 11.28 17.77 -26.61
C GLY A 300 11.71 17.87 -25.14
N ASP A 301 10.87 18.52 -24.33
CA ASP A 301 11.17 18.83 -22.91
C ASP A 301 10.85 17.68 -21.93
N ARG A 302 10.33 16.56 -22.45
CA ARG A 302 9.96 15.39 -21.64
C ARG A 302 10.90 14.24 -21.93
N SER A 303 11.31 13.53 -20.88
CA SER A 303 12.08 12.29 -20.98
C SER A 303 11.16 11.08 -20.76
N CYS A 304 11.37 10.03 -21.55
CA CYS A 304 10.72 8.74 -21.42
C CYS A 304 11.77 7.63 -21.50
N MET A 305 12.02 6.96 -20.38
CA MET A 305 13.09 5.97 -20.25
C MET A 305 12.55 4.55 -20.41
N HIS A 306 13.20 3.77 -21.27
CA HIS A 306 13.05 2.32 -21.34
C HIS A 306 14.07 1.68 -20.42
N ILE A 307 13.60 0.93 -19.43
CA ILE A 307 14.42 0.22 -18.45
C ILE A 307 14.07 -1.27 -18.50
N GLU A 308 15.09 -2.12 -18.57
CA GLU A 308 14.92 -3.58 -18.47
C GLU A 308 15.51 -4.07 -17.15
N LEU A 309 14.73 -4.89 -16.43
CA LEU A 309 15.10 -5.51 -15.17
C LEU A 309 15.23 -7.02 -15.37
N ASP A 310 16.40 -7.56 -15.04
CA ASP A 310 16.61 -8.99 -15.00
C ASP A 310 16.07 -9.57 -13.68
N ILE A 311 15.05 -10.41 -13.82
CA ILE A 311 14.41 -11.13 -12.71
C ILE A 311 14.77 -12.62 -12.71
N SER A 312 15.80 -13.02 -13.47
CA SER A 312 16.30 -14.40 -13.49
C SER A 312 16.64 -14.89 -12.09
N ASN A 313 16.35 -16.17 -11.81
CA ASN A 313 16.57 -16.83 -10.51
C ASN A 313 15.74 -16.29 -9.33
N SER A 314 14.95 -15.24 -9.50
CA SER A 314 14.07 -14.70 -8.45
C SER A 314 12.86 -15.63 -8.15
N LYS A 315 12.47 -16.46 -9.14
CA LYS A 315 11.21 -17.24 -9.16
C LYS A 315 9.94 -16.37 -9.16
N LEU A 316 10.07 -15.06 -9.39
CA LEU A 316 8.93 -14.18 -9.60
C LEU A 316 8.15 -14.61 -10.85
N ARG A 317 6.84 -14.37 -10.80
CA ARG A 317 5.91 -14.59 -11.90
C ARG A 317 5.11 -13.32 -12.09
N TYR A 318 4.82 -13.00 -13.34
CA TYR A 318 3.97 -11.88 -13.72
C TYR A 318 3.25 -12.22 -15.02
N ASP A 319 2.18 -11.50 -15.30
CA ASP A 319 1.48 -11.49 -16.58
C ASP A 319 1.43 -10.07 -17.18
N SER A 320 1.14 -9.99 -18.47
CA SER A 320 0.98 -8.69 -19.13
C SER A 320 -0.23 -7.95 -18.58
N GLY A 321 -0.01 -6.74 -18.06
CA GLY A 321 -1.03 -5.95 -17.36
C GLY A 321 -0.75 -5.81 -15.85
N ASP A 322 0.13 -6.65 -15.31
CA ASP A 322 0.60 -6.52 -13.93
C ASP A 322 1.43 -5.24 -13.73
N HIS A 323 1.64 -4.89 -12.47
CA HIS A 323 2.47 -3.77 -12.05
C HIS A 323 3.73 -4.28 -11.35
N VAL A 324 4.81 -3.51 -11.43
CA VAL A 324 5.98 -3.69 -10.57
C VAL A 324 6.09 -2.51 -9.63
N ALA A 325 6.35 -2.81 -8.36
CA ALA A 325 6.67 -1.81 -7.35
C ALA A 325 8.19 -1.66 -7.21
N VAL A 326 8.69 -0.44 -7.26
CA VAL A 326 10.11 -0.12 -7.09
C VAL A 326 10.29 0.73 -5.83
N TYR A 327 11.19 0.33 -4.94
CA TYR A 327 11.62 1.15 -3.80
C TYR A 327 12.75 2.09 -4.24
N PRO A 328 12.52 3.41 -4.33
CA PRO A 328 13.55 4.35 -4.75
C PRO A 328 14.50 4.71 -3.60
N VAL A 329 15.53 5.48 -3.95
CA VAL A 329 16.46 6.10 -2.99
C VAL A 329 16.43 7.60 -3.24
N ASN A 330 16.35 8.39 -2.17
CA ASN A 330 16.39 9.85 -2.28
C ASN A 330 17.77 10.34 -2.76
N ASP A 331 17.79 11.51 -3.38
CA ASP A 331 19.01 12.15 -3.86
C ASP A 331 19.98 12.40 -2.68
N PRO A 332 21.22 11.87 -2.73
CA PRO A 332 22.24 12.13 -1.71
C PRO A 332 22.50 13.62 -1.45
N ALA A 333 22.36 14.49 -2.46
CA ALA A 333 22.53 15.93 -2.30
C ALA A 333 21.48 16.51 -1.35
N LEU A 334 20.20 16.15 -1.52
CA LEU A 334 19.12 16.57 -0.63
C LEU A 334 19.32 16.03 0.79
N VAL A 335 19.75 14.78 0.92
CA VAL A 335 20.06 14.16 2.22
C VAL A 335 21.19 14.91 2.92
N ASN A 336 22.28 15.25 2.21
CA ASN A 336 23.39 16.01 2.77
C ASN A 336 22.97 17.41 3.23
N ARG A 337 22.07 18.07 2.51
CA ARG A 337 21.54 19.39 2.88
C ARG A 337 20.86 19.40 4.25
N PHE A 338 20.13 18.34 4.63
CA PHE A 338 19.59 18.23 6.00
C PHE A 338 20.68 18.26 7.06
N GLY A 339 21.78 17.53 6.84
CA GLY A 339 22.94 17.51 7.74
C GLY A 339 23.61 18.88 7.86
N GLU A 340 23.76 19.60 6.74
CA GLU A 340 24.32 20.95 6.69
C GLU A 340 23.44 21.96 7.45
N LEU A 341 22.14 22.00 7.13
CA LEU A 341 21.20 22.97 7.71
C LEU A 341 21.01 22.77 9.21
N LEU A 342 20.93 21.53 9.66
CA LEU A 342 20.74 21.21 11.09
C LEU A 342 22.06 21.01 11.84
N SER A 343 23.20 21.05 11.14
CA SER A 343 24.54 20.85 11.72
C SER A 343 24.67 19.52 12.48
N VAL A 344 24.20 18.43 11.87
CA VAL A 344 24.20 17.08 12.45
C VAL A 344 25.06 16.14 11.60
N ASP A 345 25.83 15.27 12.27
CA ASP A 345 26.52 14.17 11.60
C ASP A 345 25.53 13.08 11.18
N LEU A 346 25.31 12.95 9.86
CA LEU A 346 24.36 12.01 9.28
C LEU A 346 24.79 10.55 9.44
N ASP A 347 26.06 10.28 9.73
CA ASP A 347 26.57 8.92 9.93
C ASP A 347 26.44 8.45 11.39
N THR A 348 25.85 9.28 12.25
CA THR A 348 25.46 8.92 13.62
C THR A 348 24.44 7.78 13.61
N GLN A 349 24.69 6.74 14.41
CA GLN A 349 23.78 5.62 14.61
C GLN A 349 22.64 6.02 15.55
N ILE A 350 21.42 5.67 15.17
CA ILE A 350 20.21 5.98 15.93
C ILE A 350 19.25 4.79 15.97
N SER A 351 18.40 4.82 16.99
CA SER A 351 17.20 4.00 17.09
C SER A 351 16.07 4.87 17.66
N LEU A 352 14.95 4.97 16.94
CA LEU A 352 13.74 5.64 17.41
C LEU A 352 12.80 4.61 18.00
N VAL A 353 12.68 4.58 19.33
CA VAL A 353 11.89 3.58 20.06
C VAL A 353 10.57 4.18 20.52
N ASN A 354 9.46 3.51 20.19
CA ASN A 354 8.12 3.98 20.57
C ASN A 354 8.00 4.03 22.10
N ILE A 355 7.53 5.16 22.62
CA ILE A 355 7.35 5.38 24.06
C ILE A 355 6.19 4.52 24.60
N ASP A 356 5.25 4.12 23.75
CA ASP A 356 4.22 3.14 24.09
C ASP A 356 4.79 1.71 23.99
N ASP A 357 5.24 1.18 25.13
CA ASP A 357 5.77 -0.18 25.25
C ASP A 357 4.78 -1.28 24.80
N GLN A 358 3.47 -0.96 24.72
CA GLN A 358 2.43 -1.89 24.26
C GLN A 358 2.15 -1.79 22.76
N SER A 359 2.74 -0.81 22.06
CA SER A 359 2.59 -0.67 20.60
C SER A 359 3.23 -1.85 19.87
N THR A 360 2.57 -2.35 18.83
CA THR A 360 3.12 -3.35 17.90
C THR A 360 4.21 -2.72 17.03
N LYS A 361 4.05 -1.45 16.66
CA LYS A 361 5.02 -0.68 15.88
C LYS A 361 6.06 -0.04 16.80
N LYS A 362 7.13 -0.80 17.07
CA LYS A 362 8.25 -0.39 17.95
C LYS A 362 9.10 0.76 17.40
N HIS A 363 9.18 0.88 16.08
CA HIS A 363 10.01 1.86 15.39
C HIS A 363 9.24 2.47 14.22
N PRO A 364 9.52 3.73 13.84
CA PRO A 364 8.87 4.35 12.68
C PRO A 364 9.34 3.72 11.36
N PHE A 365 10.60 3.28 11.32
CA PHE A 365 11.28 2.62 10.22
C PHE A 365 12.31 1.60 10.76
N PRO A 366 12.92 0.75 9.91
CA PRO A 366 13.89 -0.24 10.35
C PRO A 366 15.05 0.37 11.14
N CYS A 367 15.14 0.03 12.43
CA CYS A 367 16.16 0.47 13.38
C CYS A 367 16.91 -0.73 13.96
N PRO A 368 18.19 -0.57 14.38
CA PRO A 368 19.00 0.65 14.34
C PRO A 368 19.58 0.94 12.95
N CYS A 369 19.73 2.21 12.60
CA CYS A 369 20.35 2.67 11.34
C CYS A 369 21.03 4.03 11.55
N THR A 370 21.70 4.57 10.53
CA THR A 370 22.18 5.97 10.57
C THR A 370 21.10 6.95 10.13
N TYR A 371 21.24 8.23 10.47
CA TYR A 371 20.37 9.28 9.91
C TYR A 371 20.42 9.31 8.39
N ARG A 372 21.61 9.13 7.80
CA ARG A 372 21.80 9.04 6.34
C ARG A 372 20.94 7.94 5.75
N THR A 373 21.01 6.72 6.29
CA THR A 373 20.20 5.60 5.81
C THR A 373 18.70 5.88 5.93
N ALA A 374 18.25 6.45 7.05
CA ALA A 374 16.84 6.79 7.25
C ALA A 374 16.33 7.78 6.19
N LEU A 375 17.05 8.89 5.99
CA LEU A 375 16.70 9.92 5.01
C LEU A 375 16.85 9.43 3.55
N SER A 376 17.77 8.53 3.27
CA SER A 376 17.98 8.00 1.92
C SER A 376 16.92 6.97 1.50
N HIS A 377 16.54 6.05 2.40
CA HIS A 377 15.76 4.87 2.04
C HIS A 377 14.37 4.77 2.67
N TYR A 378 14.16 5.39 3.83
CA TYR A 378 12.96 5.11 4.63
C TYR A 378 11.98 6.27 4.71
N LEU A 379 12.45 7.50 4.55
CA LEU A 379 11.65 8.71 4.75
C LEU A 379 11.42 9.45 3.43
N ASP A 380 10.22 9.98 3.25
CA ASP A 380 9.92 10.87 2.13
C ASP A 380 10.33 12.30 2.49
N ILE A 381 11.42 12.77 1.88
CA ILE A 381 11.94 14.13 2.08
C ILE A 381 11.48 15.12 1.00
N THR A 382 10.67 14.66 0.05
CA THR A 382 10.35 15.42 -1.18
C THR A 382 8.89 15.85 -1.27
N SER A 383 8.00 15.19 -0.54
CA SER A 383 6.59 15.54 -0.46
C SER A 383 6.35 16.81 0.37
N ASN A 384 5.22 17.47 0.11
CA ASN A 384 4.82 18.66 0.85
C ASN A 384 4.46 18.28 2.29
N PRO A 385 5.05 18.95 3.30
CA PRO A 385 4.77 18.65 4.70
C PRO A 385 3.33 19.04 5.05
N ARG A 386 2.67 18.20 5.85
CA ARG A 386 1.32 18.45 6.35
C ARG A 386 1.30 19.56 7.41
N THR A 387 0.14 20.15 7.64
CA THR A 387 -0.05 21.27 8.59
C THR A 387 0.41 20.95 10.02
N HIS A 388 0.20 19.72 10.50
CA HIS A 388 0.66 19.30 11.82
C HIS A 388 2.19 19.31 11.95
N VAL A 389 2.92 18.97 10.87
CA VAL A 389 4.39 19.06 10.83
C VAL A 389 4.82 20.52 11.00
N LEU A 390 4.14 21.45 10.32
CA LEU A 390 4.40 22.88 10.46
C LEU A 390 4.14 23.39 11.89
N LYS A 391 3.08 22.89 12.55
CA LYS A 391 2.78 23.22 13.95
C LYS A 391 3.92 22.79 14.88
N GLU A 392 4.42 21.56 14.74
CA GLU A 392 5.52 21.05 15.56
C GLU A 392 6.83 21.81 15.28
N LEU A 393 7.13 22.12 14.02
CA LEU A 393 8.31 22.92 13.66
C LEU A 393 8.29 24.32 14.29
N ALA A 394 7.11 24.92 14.44
CA ALA A 394 6.97 26.25 15.04
C ALA A 394 7.47 26.31 16.50
N GLU A 395 7.49 25.19 17.22
CA GLU A 395 8.06 25.10 18.57
C GLU A 395 9.59 25.23 18.56
N HIS A 396 10.23 24.85 17.45
CA HIS A 396 11.67 24.87 17.23
C HIS A 396 12.17 26.08 16.42
N THR A 397 11.31 27.10 16.26
CA THR A 397 11.61 28.33 15.51
C THR A 397 11.81 29.50 16.46
N THR A 398 13.00 30.11 16.45
CA THR A 398 13.34 31.19 17.39
C THR A 398 12.87 32.57 16.94
N ASN A 399 12.83 32.85 15.62
CA ASN A 399 12.33 34.12 15.10
C ASN A 399 10.80 34.18 15.24
N PHE A 400 10.28 35.27 15.81
CA PHE A 400 8.85 35.46 16.04
C PHE A 400 8.03 35.47 14.74
N GLU A 401 8.49 36.16 13.69
CA GLU A 401 7.77 36.26 12.41
C GLU A 401 7.72 34.91 11.70
N GLU A 402 8.85 34.19 11.64
CA GLU A 402 8.92 32.84 11.06
C GLU A 402 8.02 31.85 11.83
N LYS A 403 8.04 31.94 13.16
CA LYS A 403 7.18 31.13 14.03
C LYS A 403 5.70 31.42 13.80
N GLN A 404 5.31 32.69 13.75
CA GLN A 404 3.92 33.08 13.47
C GLN A 404 3.49 32.62 12.08
N LYS A 405 4.37 32.69 11.07
CA LYS A 405 4.08 32.18 9.73
C LYS A 405 3.76 30.68 9.74
N LEU A 406 4.56 29.87 10.43
CA LEU A 406 4.31 28.43 10.59
C LEU A 406 2.99 28.14 11.32
N LEU A 407 2.72 28.85 12.42
CA LEU A 407 1.48 28.70 13.18
C LEU A 407 0.25 29.14 12.38
N MET A 408 0.37 30.21 11.58
CA MET A 408 -0.69 30.69 10.72
C MET A 408 -1.06 29.64 9.67
N MET A 409 -0.06 29.06 8.98
CA MET A 409 -0.29 27.97 8.01
C MET A 409 -0.85 26.68 8.64
N ALA A 410 -0.60 26.47 9.93
CA ALA A 410 -1.15 25.34 10.67
C ALA A 410 -2.55 25.60 11.26
N SER A 411 -3.07 26.82 11.14
CA SER A 411 -4.38 27.19 11.68
C SER A 411 -5.53 26.85 10.74
N SER A 412 -6.73 26.65 11.30
CA SER A 412 -7.96 26.46 10.52
C SER A 412 -8.56 27.78 9.97
N SER A 413 -7.84 28.91 10.08
CA SER A 413 -8.30 30.21 9.59
C SER A 413 -8.24 30.28 8.06
N LEU A 414 -9.13 31.07 7.45
CA LEU A 414 -9.16 31.22 5.99
C LEU A 414 -7.83 31.72 5.43
N GLU A 415 -7.26 32.77 6.04
CA GLU A 415 -5.96 33.33 5.67
C GLU A 415 -4.83 32.30 5.81
N GLY A 416 -4.83 31.51 6.89
CA GLY A 416 -3.86 30.44 7.11
C GLY A 416 -3.92 29.34 6.06
N LYS A 417 -5.13 28.90 5.69
CA LYS A 417 -5.36 27.89 4.65
C LYS A 417 -4.90 28.38 3.28
N GLU A 418 -5.23 29.62 2.91
CA GLU A 418 -4.79 30.23 1.65
C GLU A 418 -3.27 30.34 1.59
N LEU A 419 -2.63 30.76 2.69
CA LEU A 419 -1.17 30.85 2.77
C LEU A 419 -0.50 29.47 2.63
N TYR A 420 -1.03 28.44 3.31
CA TYR A 420 -0.53 27.07 3.17
C TYR A 420 -0.69 26.55 1.73
N GLN A 421 -1.85 26.79 1.11
CA GLN A 421 -2.11 26.36 -0.26
C GLN A 421 -1.16 27.04 -1.26
N GLN A 422 -0.91 28.34 -1.13
CA GLN A 422 0.00 29.06 -2.02
C GLN A 422 1.46 28.70 -1.75
N TRP A 423 1.92 28.89 -0.51
CA TRP A 423 3.36 28.81 -0.18
C TRP A 423 3.89 27.38 -0.07
N VAL A 424 3.06 26.41 0.33
CA VAL A 424 3.49 25.01 0.48
C VAL A 424 3.08 24.17 -0.73
N LEU A 425 1.79 24.15 -1.09
CA LEU A 425 1.27 23.24 -2.11
C LEU A 425 1.56 23.72 -3.53
N GLN A 426 1.19 24.96 -3.90
CA GLN A 426 1.35 25.48 -5.26
C GLN A 426 2.82 25.69 -5.62
N ASP A 427 3.60 26.28 -4.70
CA ASP A 427 5.04 26.44 -4.88
C ASP A 427 5.82 25.13 -4.64
N ASN A 428 5.12 24.04 -4.29
CA ASN A 428 5.65 22.69 -4.11
C ASN A 428 6.89 22.61 -3.18
N ARG A 429 6.79 23.25 -2.02
CA ARG A 429 7.87 23.24 -1.02
C ARG A 429 7.89 21.94 -0.23
N SER A 430 9.06 21.30 -0.18
CA SER A 430 9.35 20.18 0.70
C SER A 430 9.76 20.68 2.08
N LEU A 431 9.87 19.78 3.06
CA LEU A 431 10.40 20.15 4.38
C LEU A 431 11.78 20.81 4.29
N LEU A 432 12.64 20.34 3.38
CA LEU A 432 13.97 20.91 3.18
C LEU A 432 13.89 22.38 2.75
N HIS A 433 13.06 22.70 1.75
CA HIS A 433 12.87 24.07 1.26
C HIS A 433 12.35 24.99 2.38
N ILE A 434 11.47 24.49 3.25
CA ILE A 434 10.97 25.26 4.40
C ILE A 434 12.09 25.58 5.40
N LEU A 435 13.00 24.64 5.67
CA LEU A 435 14.15 24.86 6.55
C LEU A 435 15.19 25.82 5.92
N GLU A 436 15.28 25.87 4.60
CA GLU A 436 16.12 26.85 3.88
C GLU A 436 15.52 28.26 3.93
N ASP A 437 14.20 28.38 3.70
CA ASP A 437 13.48 29.65 3.72
C ASP A 437 13.33 30.24 5.14
N LEU A 438 13.31 29.39 6.17
CA LEU A 438 13.13 29.75 7.58
C LEU A 438 14.37 29.35 8.41
N PRO A 439 15.47 30.11 8.32
CA PRO A 439 16.76 29.71 8.90
C PRO A 439 16.76 29.64 10.43
N SER A 440 15.78 30.27 11.11
CA SER A 440 15.66 30.20 12.56
C SER A 440 14.93 28.95 13.06
N CYS A 441 14.32 28.17 12.15
CA CYS A 441 13.73 26.87 12.43
C CYS A 441 14.84 25.81 12.52
N LYS A 442 15.17 25.37 13.74
CA LYS A 442 16.24 24.39 14.01
C LYS A 442 15.71 23.20 14.82
N PRO A 443 14.83 22.37 14.25
CA PRO A 443 14.38 21.14 14.90
C PRO A 443 15.54 20.14 15.02
N SER A 444 15.46 19.24 15.99
CA SER A 444 16.41 18.13 16.06
C SER A 444 16.15 17.12 14.93
N LEU A 445 17.20 16.50 14.39
CA LEU A 445 17.05 15.62 13.22
C LEU A 445 16.24 14.35 13.55
N ASP A 446 16.28 13.87 14.79
CA ASP A 446 15.44 12.77 15.25
C ASP A 446 13.94 13.11 15.25
N LEU A 447 13.59 14.37 15.57
CA LEU A 447 12.21 14.85 15.44
C LEU A 447 11.80 14.90 13.98
N VAL A 448 12.66 15.42 13.10
CA VAL A 448 12.41 15.43 11.65
C VAL A 448 12.16 14.00 11.15
N CYS A 449 12.98 13.03 11.56
CA CYS A 449 12.79 11.63 11.20
C CYS A 449 11.49 11.01 11.76
N GLU A 450 10.97 11.51 12.88
CA GLU A 450 9.67 11.12 13.43
C GLU A 450 8.50 11.73 12.66
N LEU A 451 8.63 12.99 12.20
CA LEU A 451 7.56 13.73 11.54
C LEU A 451 7.42 13.40 10.04
N LEU A 452 8.50 13.00 9.39
CA LEU A 452 8.47 12.63 7.98
C LEU A 452 7.72 11.32 7.76
N THR A 453 6.96 11.25 6.66
CA THR A 453 6.24 10.04 6.25
C THR A 453 7.20 9.01 5.66
N ARG A 454 6.75 7.75 5.59
CA ARG A 454 7.56 6.67 4.99
C ARG A 454 7.67 6.85 3.48
N LEU A 455 8.88 6.61 2.95
CA LEU A 455 9.14 6.57 1.51
C LEU A 455 8.40 5.38 0.89
N GLN A 456 7.40 5.67 0.06
CA GLN A 456 6.57 4.65 -0.58
C GLN A 456 7.26 3.99 -1.78
N SER A 457 6.90 2.75 -2.11
CA SER A 457 7.25 2.18 -3.41
C SER A 457 6.47 2.88 -4.53
N ARG A 458 7.06 2.98 -5.72
CA ARG A 458 6.41 3.53 -6.91
C ARG A 458 6.02 2.39 -7.84
N TYR A 459 4.75 2.38 -8.26
CA TYR A 459 4.20 1.37 -9.14
C TYR A 459 4.33 1.79 -10.61
N TYR A 460 4.74 0.85 -11.46
CA TYR A 460 4.85 1.03 -12.90
C TYR A 460 4.19 -0.15 -13.61
N SER A 461 3.42 0.13 -14.66
CA SER A 461 2.80 -0.90 -15.47
C SER A 461 3.86 -1.67 -16.26
N ILE A 462 3.83 -3.00 -16.18
CA ILE A 462 4.81 -3.83 -16.85
C ILE A 462 4.57 -3.77 -18.37
N SER A 463 5.58 -3.32 -19.10
CA SER A 463 5.53 -3.08 -20.55
C SER A 463 6.13 -4.25 -21.36
N SER A 464 6.04 -5.47 -20.81
CA SER A 464 6.55 -6.70 -21.42
C SER A 464 5.59 -7.87 -21.23
N SER A 465 5.82 -8.94 -22.00
CA SER A 465 5.16 -10.22 -21.79
C SER A 465 6.09 -11.17 -21.05
N SER A 466 5.54 -11.92 -20.11
CA SER A 466 6.24 -12.95 -19.31
C SER A 466 6.80 -14.11 -20.15
N LYS A 467 6.49 -14.15 -21.44
CA LYS A 467 7.11 -15.05 -22.44
C LYS A 467 8.54 -14.62 -22.82
N VAL A 468 8.96 -13.42 -22.44
CA VAL A 468 10.30 -12.86 -22.66
C VAL A 468 11.02 -12.83 -21.29
N PRO A 469 12.33 -13.13 -21.22
CA PRO A 469 13.03 -13.30 -19.94
C PRO A 469 13.16 -12.01 -19.10
N ASN A 470 13.16 -10.84 -19.75
CA ASN A 470 13.37 -9.56 -19.08
C ASN A 470 12.05 -8.84 -18.82
N LEU A 471 11.92 -8.27 -17.63
CA LEU A 471 10.81 -7.38 -17.29
C LEU A 471 11.13 -5.98 -17.82
N VAL A 472 10.30 -5.47 -18.72
CA VAL A 472 10.47 -4.13 -19.31
C VAL A 472 9.56 -3.12 -18.63
N LEU A 473 10.11 -1.95 -18.33
CA LEU A 473 9.43 -0.80 -17.78
C LEU A 473 9.62 0.43 -18.65
N LEU A 474 8.56 1.22 -18.74
CA LEU A 474 8.56 2.52 -19.39
C LEU A 474 8.31 3.58 -18.33
N PHE A 475 9.32 4.43 -18.12
CA PHE A 475 9.24 5.57 -17.21
C PHE A 475 8.98 6.81 -18.06
N SER A 476 7.72 7.21 -18.18
CA SER A 476 7.37 8.46 -18.85
C SER A 476 7.41 9.62 -17.86
N ASN A 477 7.87 10.79 -18.32
CA ASN A 477 8.12 11.98 -17.50
C ASN A 477 9.12 11.71 -16.38
N THR A 478 10.41 11.68 -16.70
CA THR A 478 11.44 11.98 -15.70
C THR A 478 11.08 13.34 -15.11
N VAL A 479 10.48 13.35 -13.91
CA VAL A 479 10.15 14.58 -13.19
C VAL A 479 11.48 15.16 -12.74
N SER A 480 12.19 15.80 -13.66
CA SER A 480 13.33 16.64 -13.34
C SER A 480 12.75 17.86 -12.63
N ARG A 481 12.63 17.77 -11.31
CA ARG A 481 12.55 18.96 -10.46
C ARG A 481 13.87 19.68 -10.70
N LEU A 482 13.86 20.67 -11.58
CA LEU A 482 14.95 21.61 -11.68
C LEU A 482 15.11 22.19 -10.26
N THR A 483 16.31 21.97 -9.75
CA THR A 483 16.90 22.41 -8.49
C THR A 483 16.43 23.78 -8.02
#